data_AF-A0A4P7R9M5-F1
#
_entry.id   AF-A0A4P7R9M5-F1
#
_cell.length_a   1.000
_cell.length_b   1.000
_cell.length_c   1.000
_cell.angle_alpha   90.00
_cell.angle_beta   90.00
_cell.angle_gamma   90.00
#
_symmetry.space_group_name_H-M   'P 1'
#
loop_
_entity.id
_entity.type
_entity.pdbx_description
1 polymer ?
#
loop_
_entity_poly.entity_id
_entity_poly.type
_entity_poly.pdbx_seq_one_letter_code
_entity_poly.pdbx_strand_id
1 'polypeptide(L)'
;MTPQSFVQQMAGIELPDVFNPYAHVCDVHDKADAPSTRRRNLRLLLTSAKQLGVDTIWMGRDLGYRGGRRTGLALTDERHLPMMQQVYPGSESVKTTRGPEVAERTAAEIWAVLCLLDKPPLLWNVFPFHPHEPGEPFTNRRFTARELRCVDELNAALISWLGVRRIVSIGQDAASYAEKFGVEVACVRHPSYGGVTDFRRGIGQLHGIDVSKRANSSTQTLLF
;
A
#
# COMPACT_ATOMS: atom_id res chain seq x y z
N MET A 1 -8.29 -0.19 -19.45
CA MET A 1 -7.07 0.25 -18.74
C MET A 1 -6.09 -0.90 -18.67
N THR A 2 -4.78 -0.63 -18.74
CA THR A 2 -3.73 -1.64 -18.52
C THR A 2 -2.87 -1.25 -17.31
N PRO A 3 -2.13 -2.21 -16.71
CA PRO A 3 -1.16 -1.89 -15.67
C PRO A 3 -0.15 -0.81 -16.10
N GLN A 4 0.30 -0.87 -17.37
CA GLN A 4 1.24 0.09 -17.94
C GLN A 4 0.63 1.50 -18.04
N SER A 5 -0.57 1.63 -18.60
CA SER A 5 -1.21 2.95 -18.77
C SER A 5 -1.52 3.59 -17.41
N PHE A 6 -1.94 2.78 -16.42
CA PHE A 6 -2.24 3.26 -15.07
C PHE A 6 -0.99 3.80 -14.37
N VAL A 7 0.10 3.03 -14.40
CA VAL A 7 1.38 3.44 -13.79
C VAL A 7 1.97 4.67 -14.49
N GLN A 8 1.81 4.78 -15.81
CA GLN A 8 2.24 5.97 -16.54
C GLN A 8 1.47 7.23 -16.12
N GLN A 9 0.15 7.13 -15.93
CA GLN A 9 -0.65 8.27 -15.45
C GLN A 9 -0.25 8.68 -14.03
N MET A 10 -0.04 7.72 -13.12
CA MET A 10 0.44 8.03 -11.77
C MET A 10 1.81 8.71 -11.78
N ALA A 11 2.72 8.27 -12.65
CA ALA A 11 4.05 8.87 -12.79
C ALA A 11 4.02 10.29 -13.38
N GLY A 12 2.93 10.68 -14.04
CA GLY A 12 2.75 12.03 -14.58
C GLY A 12 2.21 13.06 -13.57
N ILE A 13 1.88 12.65 -12.34
CA ILE A 13 1.37 13.57 -11.32
C ILE A 13 2.53 14.24 -10.58
N GLU A 14 2.52 15.57 -10.60
CA GLU A 14 3.47 16.41 -9.89
C GLU A 14 2.71 17.41 -9.00
N LEU A 15 3.08 17.45 -7.72
CA LEU A 15 2.44 18.26 -6.70
C LEU A 15 3.52 18.82 -5.76
N PRO A 16 3.39 20.07 -5.26
CA PRO A 16 4.32 20.64 -4.31
C PRO A 16 4.28 19.86 -2.99
N ASP A 17 5.45 19.68 -2.37
CA ASP A 17 5.60 18.99 -1.07
C ASP A 17 4.99 17.58 -1.02
N VAL A 18 4.99 16.91 -2.18
CA VAL A 18 4.55 15.52 -2.36
C VAL A 18 5.63 14.77 -3.13
N PHE A 19 6.14 13.72 -2.52
CA PHE A 19 7.04 12.81 -3.19
C PHE A 19 6.23 11.75 -3.97
N ASN A 20 6.34 11.79 -5.29
CA ASN A 20 5.80 10.76 -6.18
C ASN A 20 6.85 9.66 -6.39
N PRO A 21 6.67 8.44 -5.83
CA PRO A 21 7.66 7.38 -5.92
C PRO A 21 7.86 6.83 -7.34
N TYR A 22 6.94 7.15 -8.26
CA TYR A 22 6.99 6.69 -9.64
C TYR A 22 7.66 7.71 -10.57
N ALA A 23 7.97 8.91 -10.08
CA ALA A 23 8.59 9.98 -10.85
C ALA A 23 9.90 10.48 -10.21
N HIS A 24 9.92 10.62 -8.89
CA HIS A 24 11.00 11.28 -8.17
C HIS A 24 12.07 10.31 -7.66
N VAL A 25 13.32 10.74 -7.74
CA VAL A 25 14.48 10.12 -7.08
C VAL A 25 14.71 10.83 -5.75
N CYS A 26 14.82 10.09 -4.65
CA CYS A 26 15.24 10.64 -3.36
C CYS A 26 16.77 10.65 -3.27
N ASP A 27 17.40 11.82 -3.31
CA ASP A 27 18.87 11.97 -3.31
C ASP A 27 19.59 11.29 -2.15
N VAL A 28 18.92 11.16 -1.00
CA VAL A 28 19.51 10.59 0.23
C VAL A 28 19.49 9.06 0.25
N HIS A 29 18.51 8.43 -0.39
CA HIS A 29 18.23 7.01 -0.19
C HIS A 29 18.17 6.21 -1.48
N ASP A 30 17.70 6.81 -2.57
CA ASP A 30 17.37 6.06 -3.78
C ASP A 30 18.62 5.71 -4.60
N LYS A 31 18.56 4.58 -5.28
CA LYS A 31 19.41 4.28 -6.44
C LYS A 31 18.95 5.12 -7.64
N ALA A 32 19.81 5.29 -8.63
CA ALA A 32 19.51 6.14 -9.80
C ALA A 32 18.27 5.67 -10.59
N ASP A 33 18.03 4.36 -10.64
CA ASP A 33 16.92 3.73 -11.37
C ASP A 33 15.63 3.61 -10.55
N ALA A 34 15.60 4.12 -9.31
CA ALA A 34 14.53 3.85 -8.35
C ALA A 34 13.10 4.12 -8.85
N PRO A 35 12.79 5.22 -9.55
CA PRO A 35 11.44 5.44 -10.09
C PRO A 35 11.05 4.37 -11.12
N SER A 36 11.99 4.00 -12.01
CA SER A 36 11.73 2.99 -13.04
C SER A 36 11.49 1.61 -12.44
N THR A 37 12.24 1.25 -11.41
CA THR A 37 12.09 -0.01 -10.68
C THR A 37 10.80 -0.03 -9.87
N ARG A 38 10.42 1.07 -9.21
CA ARG A 38 9.11 1.19 -8.53
C ARG A 38 7.93 1.07 -9.50
N ARG A 39 8.03 1.68 -10.69
CA ARG A 39 7.03 1.50 -11.76
C ARG A 39 6.93 0.05 -12.22
N ARG A 40 8.05 -0.66 -12.37
CA ARG A 40 8.06 -2.11 -12.69
C ARG A 40 7.39 -2.92 -11.58
N ASN A 41 7.78 -2.72 -10.31
CA ASN A 41 7.21 -3.43 -9.17
C ASN A 41 5.69 -3.27 -9.14
N LEU A 42 5.19 -2.04 -9.24
CA LEU A 42 3.75 -1.76 -9.21
C LEU A 42 3.02 -2.36 -10.42
N ARG A 43 3.62 -2.28 -11.62
CA ARG A 43 3.03 -2.92 -12.81
C ARG A 43 2.88 -4.42 -12.64
N LEU A 44 3.88 -5.09 -12.07
CA LEU A 44 3.84 -6.54 -11.82
C LEU A 44 2.81 -6.88 -10.74
N LEU A 45 2.72 -6.09 -9.66
CA LEU A 45 1.67 -6.25 -8.65
C LEU A 45 0.27 -6.13 -9.26
N LEU A 46 -0.01 -5.06 -10.03
CA LEU A 46 -1.32 -4.86 -10.65
C LEU A 46 -1.67 -5.95 -11.68
N THR A 47 -0.65 -6.46 -12.38
CA THR A 47 -0.84 -7.59 -13.31
C THR A 47 -1.23 -8.85 -12.54
N SER A 48 -0.51 -9.18 -11.46
CA SER A 48 -0.79 -10.31 -10.58
C SER A 48 -2.17 -10.19 -9.92
N ALA A 49 -2.51 -9.02 -9.37
CA ALA A 49 -3.82 -8.75 -8.79
C ALA A 49 -4.97 -8.99 -9.79
N LYS A 50 -4.80 -8.56 -11.05
CA LYS A 50 -5.80 -8.81 -12.09
C LYS A 50 -5.92 -10.30 -12.42
N GLN A 51 -4.80 -11.02 -12.53
CA GLN A 51 -4.77 -12.46 -12.83
C GLN A 51 -5.38 -13.31 -11.71
N LEU A 52 -5.12 -12.94 -10.45
CA LEU A 52 -5.73 -13.56 -9.26
C LEU A 52 -7.21 -13.22 -9.10
N GLY A 53 -7.75 -12.32 -9.94
CA GLY A 53 -9.14 -11.86 -9.83
C GLY A 53 -9.41 -11.15 -8.51
N VAL A 54 -8.44 -10.39 -7.99
CA VAL A 54 -8.60 -9.59 -6.77
C VAL A 54 -9.81 -8.67 -6.89
N ASP A 55 -10.71 -8.76 -5.91
CA ASP A 55 -11.96 -8.02 -5.85
C ASP A 55 -12.13 -7.27 -4.51
N THR A 56 -11.09 -7.27 -3.69
CA THR A 56 -11.04 -6.54 -2.41
C THR A 56 -9.81 -5.64 -2.39
N ILE A 57 -9.97 -4.39 -1.95
CA ILE A 57 -8.85 -3.49 -1.61
C ILE A 57 -8.74 -3.37 -0.09
N TRP A 58 -7.51 -3.40 0.43
CA TRP A 58 -7.20 -2.84 1.75
C TRP A 58 -6.64 -1.44 1.57
N MET A 59 -7.42 -0.43 1.97
CA MET A 59 -7.15 0.97 1.66
C MET A 59 -6.59 1.70 2.88
N GLY A 60 -5.31 2.07 2.81
CA GLY A 60 -4.66 3.01 3.73
C GLY A 60 -4.86 4.47 3.32
N ARG A 61 -4.30 5.41 4.09
CA ARG A 61 -4.45 6.85 3.85
C ARG A 61 -3.47 7.39 2.79
N ASP A 62 -2.19 7.49 3.14
CA ASP A 62 -1.10 7.98 2.29
C ASP A 62 0.16 7.09 2.48
N LEU A 63 1.12 7.19 1.56
CA LEU A 63 2.39 6.50 1.73
C LEU A 63 3.18 7.18 2.85
N GLY A 64 3.84 6.40 3.71
CA GLY A 64 4.77 6.92 4.72
C GLY A 64 6.23 6.93 4.25
N TYR A 65 7.07 7.80 4.83
CA TYR A 65 8.47 7.96 4.39
C TYR A 65 9.35 6.70 4.60
N ARG A 66 8.99 5.82 5.55
CA ARG A 66 9.71 4.57 5.86
C ARG A 66 9.20 3.36 5.08
N GLY A 67 8.02 3.42 4.50
CA GLY A 67 7.41 2.34 3.74
C GLY A 67 7.22 2.72 2.28
N GLY A 68 5.98 3.02 1.91
CA GLY A 68 5.55 3.26 0.52
C GLY A 68 6.35 4.29 -0.25
N ARG A 69 6.92 5.33 0.40
CA ARG A 69 7.84 6.28 -0.27
C ARG A 69 9.04 5.56 -0.90
N ARG A 70 9.60 4.58 -0.19
CA ARG A 70 10.79 3.80 -0.56
C ARG A 70 10.45 2.67 -1.52
N THR A 71 9.31 2.02 -1.33
CA THR A 71 8.92 0.81 -2.09
C THR A 71 8.06 1.10 -3.32
N GLY A 72 7.35 2.23 -3.34
CA GLY A 72 6.28 2.50 -4.30
C GLY A 72 5.06 1.61 -4.12
N LEU A 73 4.94 0.91 -2.98
CA LEU A 73 3.86 -0.05 -2.71
C LEU A 73 3.13 0.34 -1.44
N ALA A 74 1.80 0.34 -1.51
CA ALA A 74 0.93 0.65 -0.39
C ALA A 74 1.13 -0.34 0.76
N LEU A 75 1.12 0.17 1.99
CA LEU A 75 1.15 -0.64 3.23
C LEU A 75 2.31 -1.67 3.26
N THR A 76 3.41 -1.38 2.57
CA THR A 76 4.53 -2.30 2.37
C THR A 76 5.86 -1.57 2.54
N ASP A 77 6.69 -2.09 3.43
CA ASP A 77 8.05 -1.61 3.68
C ASP A 77 9.10 -2.46 2.95
N GLU A 78 10.38 -2.15 3.12
CA GLU A 78 11.44 -2.86 2.42
C GLU A 78 11.64 -4.29 2.93
N ARG A 79 11.37 -4.53 4.23
CA ARG A 79 11.48 -5.84 4.87
C ARG A 79 10.50 -6.86 4.28
N HIS A 80 9.34 -6.42 3.82
CA HIS A 80 8.31 -7.30 3.26
C HIS A 80 8.38 -7.48 1.74
N LEU A 81 9.28 -6.78 1.02
CA LEU A 81 9.45 -6.97 -0.43
C LEU A 81 9.71 -8.43 -0.84
N PRO A 82 10.54 -9.23 -0.14
CA PRO A 82 10.77 -10.63 -0.49
C PRO A 82 9.51 -11.51 -0.42
N MET A 83 8.49 -11.10 0.34
CA MET A 83 7.24 -11.85 0.52
C MET A 83 6.22 -11.56 -0.59
N MET A 84 6.45 -10.54 -1.42
CA MET A 84 5.52 -10.11 -2.48
C MET A 84 5.17 -11.25 -3.44
N GLN A 85 6.14 -12.03 -3.90
CA GLN A 85 5.90 -13.13 -4.84
C GLN A 85 5.12 -14.29 -4.20
N GLN A 86 5.27 -14.49 -2.89
CA GLN A 86 4.54 -15.53 -2.15
C GLN A 86 3.07 -15.16 -1.99
N VAL A 87 2.78 -13.90 -1.67
CA VAL A 87 1.41 -13.41 -1.50
C VAL A 87 0.73 -13.12 -2.84
N TYR A 88 1.46 -12.53 -3.79
CA TYR A 88 0.99 -12.20 -5.13
C TYR A 88 1.85 -12.93 -6.19
N PRO A 89 1.51 -14.19 -6.54
CA PRO A 89 2.26 -14.94 -7.54
C PRO A 89 2.36 -14.21 -8.88
N GLY A 90 3.55 -14.18 -9.47
CA GLY A 90 3.83 -13.42 -10.69
C GLY A 90 4.17 -11.93 -10.46
N SER A 91 4.09 -11.44 -9.22
CA SER A 91 4.74 -10.20 -8.84
C SER A 91 6.24 -10.41 -8.59
N GLU A 92 7.00 -9.34 -8.73
CA GLU A 92 8.41 -9.24 -8.30
C GLU A 92 8.59 -7.84 -7.73
N SER A 93 9.30 -7.71 -6.62
CA SER A 93 9.56 -6.40 -6.03
C SER A 93 11.00 -6.25 -5.58
N VAL A 94 11.71 -5.35 -6.25
CA VAL A 94 13.13 -5.08 -6.02
C VAL A 94 13.30 -3.84 -5.15
N LYS A 95 14.18 -3.91 -4.15
CA LYS A 95 14.57 -2.78 -3.29
C LYS A 95 15.24 -1.68 -4.10
N THR A 96 14.70 -0.46 -4.00
CA THR A 96 15.16 0.69 -4.80
C THR A 96 16.06 1.66 -4.03
N THR A 97 16.26 1.44 -2.73
CA THR A 97 17.14 2.28 -1.90
C THR A 97 18.50 1.64 -1.63
N ARG A 98 19.48 2.47 -1.26
CA ARG A 98 20.82 2.11 -0.80
C ARG A 98 20.80 1.71 0.68
N GLY A 99 21.84 1.02 1.13
CA GLY A 99 22.00 0.62 2.53
C GLY A 99 21.05 -0.52 2.95
N PRO A 100 20.88 -0.74 4.27
CA PRO A 100 20.01 -1.78 4.80
C PRO A 100 18.53 -1.52 4.49
N GLU A 101 17.70 -2.55 4.64
CA GLU A 101 16.24 -2.43 4.59
C GLU A 101 15.70 -1.62 5.78
N VAL A 102 14.61 -0.90 5.54
CA VAL A 102 13.86 -0.19 6.56
C VAL A 102 12.53 -0.87 6.81
N ALA A 103 12.25 -1.18 8.07
CA ALA A 103 10.96 -1.68 8.51
C ALA A 103 10.03 -0.52 8.97
N GLU A 104 8.73 -0.69 8.71
CA GLU A 104 7.64 0.18 9.15
C GLU A 104 6.66 -0.61 10.02
N ARG A 105 6.34 -0.11 11.22
CA ARG A 105 5.47 -0.81 12.18
C ARG A 105 4.09 -1.14 11.59
N THR A 106 3.50 -0.23 10.83
CA THR A 106 2.20 -0.46 10.19
C THR A 106 2.29 -1.59 9.16
N ALA A 107 3.33 -1.60 8.31
CA ALA A 107 3.54 -2.68 7.35
C ALA A 107 3.68 -4.04 8.05
N ALA A 108 4.45 -4.12 9.14
CA ALA A 108 4.59 -5.37 9.91
C ALA A 108 3.23 -5.93 10.39
N GLU A 109 2.33 -5.09 10.89
CA GLU A 109 1.00 -5.53 11.31
C GLU A 109 0.09 -5.92 10.15
N ILE A 110 0.16 -5.19 9.03
CA ILE A 110 -0.58 -5.53 7.81
C ILE A 110 -0.13 -6.89 7.30
N TRP A 111 1.17 -7.10 7.14
CA TRP A 111 1.75 -8.29 6.54
C TRP A 111 1.63 -9.53 7.44
N ALA A 112 1.65 -9.36 8.77
CA ALA A 112 1.38 -10.43 9.71
C ALA A 112 0.00 -11.08 9.50
N VAL A 113 -1.00 -10.28 9.12
CA VAL A 113 -2.37 -10.75 8.86
C VAL A 113 -2.61 -11.09 7.39
N LEU A 114 -2.03 -10.33 6.46
CA LEU A 114 -2.18 -10.53 5.02
C LEU A 114 -1.83 -11.97 4.61
N CYS A 115 -0.77 -12.51 5.20
CA CYS A 115 -0.28 -13.85 4.89
C CYS A 115 -1.17 -14.99 5.43
N LEU A 116 -2.24 -14.68 6.17
CA LEU A 116 -3.24 -15.65 6.63
C LEU A 116 -4.41 -15.81 5.65
N LEU A 117 -4.50 -14.98 4.62
CA LEU A 117 -5.60 -14.98 3.68
C LEU A 117 -5.29 -15.91 2.50
N ASP A 118 -6.26 -16.74 2.13
CA ASP A 118 -6.16 -17.61 0.94
C ASP A 118 -6.13 -16.78 -0.35
N LYS A 119 -6.92 -15.71 -0.40
CA LYS A 119 -6.95 -14.76 -1.51
C LYS A 119 -6.57 -13.37 -0.99
N PRO A 120 -5.43 -12.80 -1.42
CA PRO A 120 -5.01 -11.50 -0.93
C PRO A 120 -5.88 -10.37 -1.50
N PRO A 121 -6.18 -9.32 -0.72
CA PRO A 121 -6.67 -8.06 -1.25
C PRO A 121 -5.56 -7.36 -2.05
N LEU A 122 -5.89 -6.32 -2.82
CA LEU A 122 -4.88 -5.35 -3.26
C LEU A 122 -4.61 -4.39 -2.10
N LEU A 123 -3.37 -4.27 -1.66
CA LEU A 123 -2.98 -3.16 -0.80
C LEU A 123 -2.95 -1.86 -1.63
N TRP A 124 -3.67 -0.84 -1.19
CA TRP A 124 -3.71 0.47 -1.85
C TRP A 124 -3.83 1.60 -0.84
N ASN A 125 -3.57 2.83 -1.27
CA ASN A 125 -3.76 4.04 -0.45
C ASN A 125 -4.74 4.98 -1.15
N VAL A 126 -5.55 5.70 -0.37
CA VAL A 126 -6.39 6.81 -0.85
C VAL A 126 -5.53 7.75 -1.70
N PHE A 127 -4.38 8.15 -1.16
CA PHE A 127 -3.41 8.97 -1.84
C PHE A 127 -2.13 8.15 -2.05
N PRO A 128 -1.88 7.62 -3.27
CA PRO A 128 -0.76 6.72 -3.55
C PRO A 128 0.60 7.43 -3.69
N PHE A 129 0.79 8.53 -2.95
CA PHE A 129 2.00 9.35 -2.88
C PHE A 129 2.35 9.68 -1.43
N HIS A 130 3.53 10.27 -1.21
CA HIS A 130 4.01 10.66 0.12
C HIS A 130 4.00 12.19 0.30
N PRO A 131 2.94 12.78 0.86
CA PRO A 131 2.91 14.18 1.27
C PRO A 131 3.79 14.41 2.50
N HIS A 132 4.59 15.46 2.49
CA HIS A 132 5.48 15.84 3.58
C HIS A 132 5.35 17.32 3.93
N GLU A 133 5.92 17.74 5.06
CA GLU A 133 6.00 19.16 5.41
C GLU A 133 6.99 19.89 4.49
N PRO A 134 6.75 21.18 4.17
CA PRO A 134 7.66 21.96 3.34
C PRO A 134 9.08 22.00 3.91
N GLY A 135 10.07 21.71 3.08
CA GLY A 135 11.49 21.64 3.48
C GLY A 135 11.88 20.40 4.29
N GLU A 136 10.93 19.55 4.69
CA GLU A 136 11.14 18.41 5.58
C GLU A 136 10.70 17.08 4.91
N PRO A 137 11.46 16.58 3.90
CA PRO A 137 11.03 15.50 3.00
C PRO A 137 10.88 14.11 3.66
N PHE A 138 11.23 13.98 4.94
CA PHE A 138 11.15 12.75 5.74
C PHE A 138 10.14 12.86 6.90
N THR A 139 9.19 13.77 6.79
CA THR A 139 8.02 13.87 7.68
C THR A 139 6.78 13.34 6.97
N ASN A 140 5.83 12.82 7.75
CA ASN A 140 4.53 12.43 7.21
C ASN A 140 3.55 13.57 7.45
N ARG A 141 3.01 14.14 6.38
CA ARG A 141 1.87 15.06 6.43
C ARG A 141 0.62 14.32 5.95
N ARG A 142 -0.57 14.77 6.32
CA ARG A 142 -1.81 14.28 5.69
C ARG A 142 -2.00 14.98 4.34
N PHE A 143 -2.47 14.26 3.32
CA PHE A 143 -2.88 14.89 2.06
C PHE A 143 -3.97 15.96 2.29
N THR A 144 -4.00 16.98 1.44
CA THR A 144 -5.02 18.01 1.40
C THR A 144 -6.18 17.60 0.50
N ALA A 145 -7.33 18.28 0.62
CA ALA A 145 -8.46 18.06 -0.29
C ALA A 145 -8.12 18.40 -1.76
N ARG A 146 -7.17 19.32 -2.01
CA ARG A 146 -6.72 19.67 -3.37
C ARG A 146 -5.88 18.55 -3.98
N GLU A 147 -4.93 18.02 -3.22
CA GLU A 147 -4.08 16.88 -3.63
C GLU A 147 -4.95 15.65 -3.89
N LEU A 148 -5.95 15.40 -3.02
CA LEU A 148 -6.85 14.27 -3.15
C LEU A 148 -7.64 14.27 -4.48
N ARG A 149 -8.11 15.43 -4.95
CA ARG A 149 -8.84 15.52 -6.22
C ARG A 149 -8.01 15.06 -7.43
N CYS A 150 -6.67 15.15 -7.35
CA CYS A 150 -5.79 14.73 -8.44
C CYS A 150 -5.73 13.20 -8.63
N VAL A 151 -6.24 12.41 -7.67
CA VAL A 151 -6.20 10.94 -7.72
C VAL A 151 -7.58 10.28 -7.78
N ASP A 152 -8.65 11.07 -7.78
CA ASP A 152 -10.03 10.56 -7.74
C ASP A 152 -10.39 9.74 -8.98
N GLU A 153 -10.14 10.28 -10.17
CA GLU A 153 -10.39 9.57 -11.42
C GLU A 153 -9.51 8.32 -11.54
N LEU A 154 -8.24 8.40 -11.09
CA LEU A 154 -7.33 7.26 -11.09
C LEU A 154 -7.84 6.13 -10.18
N ASN A 155 -8.23 6.46 -8.95
CA ASN A 155 -8.73 5.45 -8.02
C ASN A 155 -10.06 4.85 -8.49
N ALA A 156 -11.00 5.65 -9.00
CA ALA A 156 -12.25 5.16 -9.58
C ALA A 156 -11.98 4.19 -10.74
N ALA A 157 -11.03 4.55 -11.60
CA ALA A 157 -10.68 3.75 -12.76
C ALA A 157 -9.93 2.46 -12.35
N LEU A 158 -9.08 2.47 -11.31
CA LEU A 158 -8.45 1.27 -10.73
C LEU A 158 -9.50 0.29 -10.19
N ILE A 159 -10.43 0.80 -9.38
CA ILE A 159 -11.52 0.02 -8.75
C ILE A 159 -12.37 -0.64 -9.84
N SER A 160 -12.80 0.15 -10.84
CA SER A 160 -13.58 -0.34 -11.97
C SER A 160 -12.81 -1.38 -12.79
N TRP A 161 -11.54 -1.13 -13.12
CA TRP A 161 -10.73 -2.02 -13.94
C TRP A 161 -10.45 -3.37 -13.28
N LEU A 162 -10.19 -3.38 -11.98
CA LEU A 162 -9.99 -4.62 -11.23
C LEU A 162 -11.30 -5.34 -10.92
N GLY A 163 -12.45 -4.65 -10.99
CA GLY A 163 -13.75 -5.22 -10.62
C GLY A 163 -13.88 -5.37 -9.10
N VAL A 164 -13.35 -4.40 -8.36
CA VAL A 164 -13.37 -4.40 -6.90
C VAL A 164 -14.82 -4.30 -6.42
N ARG A 165 -15.20 -5.20 -5.51
CA ARG A 165 -16.53 -5.28 -4.90
C ARG A 165 -16.53 -4.81 -3.45
N ARG A 166 -15.37 -4.81 -2.81
CA ARG A 166 -15.20 -4.45 -1.40
C ARG A 166 -13.95 -3.62 -1.17
N ILE A 167 -14.06 -2.57 -0.35
CA ILE A 167 -12.93 -1.83 0.21
C ILE A 167 -12.95 -1.99 1.73
N VAL A 168 -11.89 -2.61 2.26
CA VAL A 168 -11.59 -2.62 3.70
C VAL A 168 -10.70 -1.43 3.99
N SER A 169 -11.30 -0.38 4.52
CA SER A 169 -10.62 0.85 4.89
C SER A 169 -9.90 0.71 6.22
N ILE A 170 -8.63 1.06 6.24
CA ILE A 170 -7.77 1.00 7.43
C ILE A 170 -7.68 2.41 8.00
N GLY A 171 -8.62 2.74 8.87
CA GLY A 171 -8.81 4.09 9.43
C GLY A 171 -9.89 4.92 8.75
N GLN A 172 -10.34 5.96 9.45
CA GLN A 172 -11.54 6.74 9.09
C GLN A 172 -11.39 7.58 7.82
N ASP A 173 -10.18 8.07 7.54
CA ASP A 173 -9.91 8.85 6.33
C ASP A 173 -10.12 8.01 5.06
N ALA A 174 -9.68 6.75 5.09
CA ALA A 174 -9.91 5.80 4.00
C ALA A 174 -11.39 5.42 3.87
N ALA A 175 -12.09 5.24 5.00
CA ALA A 175 -13.51 4.90 5.00
C ALA A 175 -14.35 6.01 4.34
N SER A 176 -14.16 7.25 4.79
CA SER A 176 -14.87 8.41 4.26
C SER A 176 -14.59 8.62 2.77
N TYR A 177 -13.36 8.32 2.33
CA TYR A 177 -13.00 8.38 0.91
C TYR A 177 -13.68 7.28 0.07
N ALA A 178 -13.76 6.06 0.61
CA ALA A 178 -14.23 4.89 -0.13
C ALA A 178 -15.73 4.92 -0.45
N GLU A 179 -16.54 5.64 0.34
CA GLU A 179 -18.00 5.72 0.20
C GLU A 179 -18.46 6.16 -1.20
N LYS A 180 -17.67 6.98 -1.91
CA LYS A 180 -18.05 7.48 -3.24
C LYS A 180 -17.97 6.45 -4.37
N PHE A 181 -17.36 5.29 -4.14
CA PHE A 181 -17.13 4.32 -5.21
C PHE A 181 -18.28 3.34 -5.44
N GLY A 182 -19.33 3.38 -4.62
CA GLY A 182 -20.52 2.52 -4.79
C GLY A 182 -20.23 1.02 -4.59
N VAL A 183 -19.19 0.68 -3.83
CA VAL A 183 -18.79 -0.69 -3.47
C VAL A 183 -19.04 -0.92 -1.98
N GLU A 184 -19.00 -2.18 -1.53
CA GLU A 184 -19.07 -2.47 -0.10
C GLU A 184 -17.89 -1.83 0.63
N VAL A 185 -18.15 -1.04 1.67
CA VAL A 185 -17.11 -0.42 2.50
C VAL A 185 -17.18 -0.98 3.91
N ALA A 186 -16.08 -1.57 4.37
CA ALA A 186 -15.86 -1.93 5.75
C ALA A 186 -14.74 -1.07 6.33
N CYS A 187 -14.84 -0.67 7.60
CA CYS A 187 -13.80 0.11 8.27
C CYS A 187 -13.21 -0.69 9.43
N VAL A 188 -11.89 -0.76 9.50
CA VAL A 188 -11.15 -1.30 10.64
C VAL A 188 -10.25 -0.22 11.25
N ARG A 189 -9.96 -0.36 12.55
CA ARG A 189 -9.04 0.54 13.24
C ARG A 189 -7.64 0.44 12.60
N HIS A 190 -7.00 1.58 12.38
CA HIS A 190 -5.60 1.62 11.93
C HIS A 190 -4.66 1.09 13.04
N PRO A 191 -3.65 0.25 12.74
CA PRO A 191 -2.82 -0.40 13.76
C PRO A 191 -1.94 0.56 14.58
N SER A 192 -1.67 1.76 14.07
CA SER A 192 -0.91 2.79 14.80
C SER A 192 -1.62 3.31 16.06
N TYR A 193 -0.85 3.94 16.95
CA TYR A 193 -1.36 4.56 18.18
C TYR A 193 -2.20 3.60 19.05
N GLY A 194 -1.67 2.39 19.27
CA GLY A 194 -2.32 1.36 20.09
C GLY A 194 -3.44 0.58 19.39
N GLY A 195 -3.71 0.82 18.10
CA GLY A 195 -4.83 0.21 17.38
C GLY A 195 -4.62 -1.24 16.90
N VAL A 196 -3.50 -1.88 17.21
CA VAL A 196 -3.15 -3.22 16.70
C VAL A 196 -4.20 -4.27 17.06
N THR A 197 -4.65 -4.32 18.31
CA THR A 197 -5.63 -5.31 18.77
C THR A 197 -6.96 -5.17 18.03
N ASP A 198 -7.42 -3.94 17.85
CA ASP A 198 -8.68 -3.64 17.16
C ASP A 198 -8.57 -3.90 15.66
N PHE A 199 -7.42 -3.57 15.04
CA PHE A 199 -7.12 -3.90 13.65
C PHE A 199 -7.23 -5.41 13.41
N ARG A 200 -6.49 -6.21 14.20
CA ARG A 200 -6.47 -7.67 14.06
C ARG A 200 -7.85 -8.27 14.30
N ARG A 201 -8.58 -7.82 15.32
CA ARG A 201 -9.96 -8.25 15.59
C ARG A 201 -10.89 -7.95 14.40
N GLY A 202 -10.84 -6.73 13.87
CA GLY A 202 -11.66 -6.31 12.74
C GLY A 202 -11.38 -7.13 11.47
N ILE A 203 -10.10 -7.34 11.14
CA ILE A 203 -9.73 -8.18 10.00
C ILE A 203 -10.16 -9.64 10.22
N GLY A 204 -9.95 -10.19 11.41
CA GLY A 204 -10.39 -11.54 11.75
C GLY A 204 -11.90 -11.74 11.56
N GLN A 205 -12.70 -10.77 12.00
CA GLN A 205 -14.15 -10.80 11.80
C GLN A 205 -14.56 -10.70 10.32
N LEU A 206 -13.93 -9.79 9.56
CA LEU A 206 -14.29 -9.55 8.14
C LEU A 206 -13.93 -10.72 7.22
N HIS A 207 -12.85 -11.44 7.53
CA HIS A 207 -12.36 -12.54 6.70
C HIS A 207 -12.63 -13.93 7.30
N GLY A 208 -13.23 -14.00 8.49
CA GLY A 208 -13.50 -15.27 9.18
C GLY A 208 -12.24 -16.04 9.57
N ILE A 209 -11.13 -15.33 9.80
CA ILE A 209 -9.83 -15.93 10.14
C ILE A 209 -9.48 -15.76 11.61
N ASP A 210 -8.76 -16.73 12.16
CA ASP A 210 -8.19 -16.62 13.50
C ASP A 210 -6.79 -16.00 13.42
N VAL A 211 -6.74 -14.68 13.63
CA VAL A 211 -5.51 -13.88 13.66
C VAL A 211 -4.57 -14.22 14.83
N SER A 212 -5.00 -15.03 15.80
CA SER A 212 -4.15 -15.48 16.92
C SER A 212 -3.28 -16.69 16.57
N LYS A 213 -3.67 -17.48 15.55
CA LYS A 213 -3.01 -18.76 15.19
C LYS A 213 -1.56 -18.66 14.72
N ARG A 214 -1.02 -17.45 14.49
CA ARG A 214 0.37 -17.24 14.05
C ARG A 214 1.37 -16.84 15.13
N ALA A 215 0.97 -16.75 16.40
CA ALA A 215 1.92 -16.48 17.48
C ALA A 215 2.92 -17.63 17.75
N ASN A 216 2.71 -18.84 17.19
CA ASN A 216 3.46 -20.05 17.55
C ASN A 216 4.27 -20.73 16.42
N SER A 217 4.52 -20.08 15.28
CA SER A 217 5.43 -20.66 14.28
C SER A 217 6.81 -20.01 14.38
N SER A 218 7.82 -20.84 14.63
CA SER A 218 9.25 -20.58 14.89
C SER A 218 10.01 -19.79 13.81
N THR A 219 9.31 -19.11 12.90
CA THR A 219 9.84 -18.26 11.83
C THR A 219 9.96 -16.79 12.25
N GLN A 220 9.90 -16.50 13.55
CA GLN A 220 9.98 -15.13 14.08
C GLN A 220 11.41 -14.64 14.33
N THR A 221 12.43 -15.50 14.24
CA THR A 221 13.84 -15.07 14.35
C THR A 221 14.31 -14.26 13.12
N LEU A 222 13.52 -14.21 12.05
CA LEU A 222 13.81 -13.41 10.85
C LEU A 222 12.88 -12.20 10.67
N LEU A 223 11.95 -11.95 11.59
CA LEU A 223 10.94 -10.89 11.44
C LEU A 223 10.95 -9.82 12.56
N PHE A 224 11.88 -9.90 13.51
CA PHE A 224 12.22 -8.81 14.43
C PHE A 224 13.64 -8.32 14.19
#